data_AF-A0AAD1ZAI3-F1
#
_entry.id   AF-A0AAD1ZAI3-F1
#
_cell.length_a   1.000
_cell.length_b   1.000
_cell.length_c   1.000
_cell.angle_alpha   90.00
_cell.angle_beta   90.00
_cell.angle_gamma   90.00
#
_symmetry.space_group_name_H-M   'P 1'
#
loop_
_entity.id
_entity.type
_entity.pdbx_description
1 polymer ?
#
loop_
_entity_poly.entity_id
_entity_poly.type
_entity_poly.pdbx_seq_one_letter_code
_entity_poly.pdbx_strand_id
1 'polypeptide(L)'
;MWRNSLSFSSKLSHYNSSYSVSLLRTSPKPSYHGLLGRSSSTSPQSTSAGDTVKWSDAGPGIVNFGAHAASASTADVSSLAASSVLKAKDVADLAKHYGRCYWELSKARLSMLVVATSGTGYILGSSSSVDYLGLCCTCAGTMMVAASANSLNQVFEVNNDAKMKRTRHRPLPSGRLTVPHAITWASSVGVAGTALLACEANMLAAGLAASNLFLYAFVYTPLKQIHPVNTWVGAIVGAIPPLLGWAAASGQISLNGMILPAALYFWQLPHFMALAYLCRKDYADGGFRMFSLADASGQRTASVALRNCLYLLPLGYLAYDWGITSGWFCVESTLLALAISGTAASFYMNRTAKTARRMFHASLLYLPVFMSGLLVHRLSDSEQSMPVEKSHKFVELLPSLESGVDNSEHFPQRKYRCEVVGAQACPPVAYASVAPFPFLPAPAYVSS
;
A
#
# COMPACT_ATOMS: atom_id res chain seq x y z
N MET A 1 -13.06 9.05 -13.74
CA MET A 1 -12.33 9.09 -12.44
C MET A 1 -10.92 9.74 -12.51
N TRP A 2 -10.60 10.56 -13.52
CA TRP A 2 -9.21 10.99 -13.84
C TRP A 2 -8.97 12.52 -13.92
N ARG A 3 -9.68 13.35 -13.14
CA ARG A 3 -9.56 14.82 -13.30
C ARG A 3 -8.53 15.54 -12.41
N ASN A 4 -7.91 14.87 -11.42
CA ASN A 4 -7.05 15.54 -10.43
C ASN A 4 -5.59 15.05 -10.34
N SER A 5 -5.03 14.49 -11.42
CA SER A 5 -3.57 14.26 -11.55
C SER A 5 -2.75 15.57 -11.52
N LEU A 6 -3.40 16.71 -11.75
CA LEU A 6 -2.78 18.03 -11.79
C LEU A 6 -2.21 18.50 -10.44
N SER A 7 -2.71 18.00 -9.29
CA SER A 7 -2.19 18.43 -7.97
C SER A 7 -0.79 17.89 -7.65
N PHE A 8 -0.35 16.81 -8.30
CA PHE A 8 1.03 16.32 -8.19
C PHE A 8 1.93 16.96 -9.26
N SER A 9 1.36 17.27 -10.43
CA SER A 9 2.03 17.98 -11.53
C SER A 9 2.44 19.42 -11.16
N SER A 10 1.56 20.18 -10.48
CA SER A 10 1.84 21.57 -10.11
C SER A 10 2.99 21.71 -9.10
N LYS A 11 3.13 20.77 -8.16
CA LYS A 11 4.23 20.76 -7.19
C LYS A 11 5.59 20.42 -7.81
N LEU A 12 5.60 19.73 -8.94
CA LEU A 12 6.81 19.37 -9.70
C LEU A 12 7.18 20.41 -10.79
N SER A 13 6.35 21.43 -11.02
CA SER A 13 6.56 22.49 -12.01
C SER A 13 7.31 23.71 -11.45
N HIS A 14 7.31 23.92 -10.13
CA HIS A 14 7.93 25.10 -9.50
C HIS A 14 9.45 25.01 -9.27
N TYR A 15 10.14 24.03 -9.88
CA TYR A 15 11.57 23.78 -9.62
C TYR A 15 12.56 24.43 -10.60
N ASN A 16 12.12 25.41 -11.39
CA ASN A 16 12.99 26.26 -12.19
C ASN A 16 12.80 27.72 -11.80
N SER A 17 13.69 28.25 -10.96
CA SER A 17 14.32 29.56 -11.14
C SER A 17 15.31 29.82 -10.00
N SER A 18 16.38 30.55 -10.33
CA SER A 18 17.36 31.18 -9.43
C SER A 18 18.60 30.35 -9.10
N TYR A 19 19.47 30.22 -10.09
CA TYR A 19 20.91 30.29 -9.87
C TYR A 19 21.30 31.77 -9.82
N SER A 20 21.79 32.25 -8.68
CA SER A 20 22.65 33.43 -8.64
C SER A 20 23.80 33.16 -7.68
N VAL A 21 25.01 33.24 -8.24
CA VAL A 21 26.29 33.11 -7.56
C VAL A 21 26.64 34.48 -7.00
N SER A 22 26.91 34.59 -5.71
CA SER A 22 27.67 35.72 -5.15
C SER A 22 28.43 35.33 -3.88
N LEU A 23 29.70 35.70 -3.90
CA LEU A 23 30.82 35.37 -3.03
C LEU A 23 30.73 35.90 -1.58
N LEU A 24 31.38 35.15 -0.69
CA LEU A 24 32.19 35.55 0.48
C LEU A 24 31.93 36.93 1.14
N ARG A 25 31.52 36.92 2.42
CA ARG A 25 32.08 37.84 3.43
C ARG A 25 31.88 37.34 4.87
N THR A 26 32.86 37.72 5.68
CA THR A 26 33.20 37.34 7.05
C THR A 26 32.26 37.89 8.14
N SER A 27 32.26 37.22 9.31
CA SER A 27 31.81 37.63 10.67
C SER A 27 32.10 39.10 11.04
N PRO A 28 31.47 39.73 12.08
CA PRO A 28 31.36 39.20 13.46
C PRO A 28 30.08 39.56 14.29
N LYS A 29 30.06 39.03 15.53
CA LYS A 29 29.10 39.24 16.65
C LYS A 29 28.87 40.73 17.01
N PRO A 30 27.81 41.03 17.81
CA PRO A 30 28.10 41.47 19.18
C PRO A 30 27.15 40.92 20.27
N SER A 31 27.68 40.95 21.51
CA SER A 31 27.02 40.73 22.80
C SER A 31 26.30 42.00 23.28
N TYR A 32 25.32 41.91 24.20
CA TYR A 32 25.27 42.61 25.51
C TYR A 32 23.93 42.44 26.27
N HIS A 33 24.05 42.26 27.60
CA HIS A 33 23.17 42.53 28.76
C HIS A 33 21.64 42.24 28.67
N GLY A 34 20.96 41.56 29.61
CA GLY A 34 21.16 41.39 31.04
C GLY A 34 20.21 42.30 31.82
N LEU A 35 19.18 41.76 32.51
CA LEU A 35 18.63 42.28 33.77
C LEU A 35 17.55 41.36 34.38
N LEU A 36 17.63 41.26 35.70
CA LEU A 36 16.89 40.43 36.65
C LEU A 36 15.50 41.02 36.99
N GLY A 37 14.58 40.18 37.50
CA GLY A 37 13.34 40.64 38.12
C GLY A 37 12.39 39.52 38.59
N ARG A 38 12.71 38.92 39.73
CA ARG A 38 11.85 38.11 40.64
C ARG A 38 10.76 39.09 41.22
N SER A 39 9.52 38.78 41.64
CA SER A 39 8.98 37.67 42.45
C SER A 39 7.43 37.82 42.61
N SER A 40 6.72 36.68 42.71
CA SER A 40 5.64 36.30 43.67
C SER A 40 4.50 37.28 44.05
N SER A 41 3.22 36.93 43.74
CA SER A 41 2.14 36.41 44.65
C SER A 41 1.67 37.41 45.73
N THR A 42 0.39 37.73 45.95
CA THR A 42 -0.73 36.89 46.46
C THR A 42 -1.98 37.78 46.61
N SER A 43 -3.17 37.24 46.33
CA SER A 43 -4.49 37.61 46.90
C SER A 43 -4.75 36.72 48.14
N PRO A 44 -5.66 37.02 49.13
CA PRO A 44 -7.11 37.21 48.91
C PRO A 44 -7.94 38.01 49.98
N GLN A 45 -9.27 38.06 49.74
CA GLN A 45 -10.42 38.15 50.68
C GLN A 45 -10.99 39.51 51.20
N SER A 46 -12.23 39.77 50.77
CA SER A 46 -13.50 40.13 51.49
C SER A 46 -13.45 40.54 52.98
N THR A 47 -14.21 41.51 53.53
CA THR A 47 -15.69 41.70 53.59
C THR A 47 -16.05 43.08 54.22
N SER A 48 -17.35 43.41 54.19
CA SER A 48 -18.10 44.40 55.03
C SER A 48 -18.00 45.86 54.61
N ALA A 49 -18.96 46.76 54.83
CA ALA A 49 -20.39 46.77 55.17
C ALA A 49 -20.77 48.27 55.03
N GLY A 50 -22.01 48.60 54.66
CA GLY A 50 -22.40 50.00 54.50
C GLY A 50 -23.87 50.15 54.19
N ASP A 51 -24.69 50.06 55.22
CA ASP A 51 -26.10 50.45 55.21
C ASP A 51 -26.25 51.95 54.95
N THR A 52 -27.26 52.33 54.17
CA THR A 52 -28.02 53.56 54.45
C THR A 52 -29.44 53.48 53.89
N VAL A 53 -30.38 53.73 54.80
CA VAL A 53 -31.83 53.67 54.68
C VAL A 53 -32.39 54.97 54.09
N LYS A 54 -33.48 54.89 53.30
CA LYS A 54 -34.53 55.93 53.34
C LYS A 54 -35.91 55.41 52.94
N TRP A 55 -36.87 55.69 53.83
CA TRP A 55 -38.29 55.36 53.79
C TRP A 55 -39.11 56.37 52.98
N SER A 56 -40.26 55.94 52.44
CA SER A 56 -41.44 56.78 52.21
C SER A 56 -42.71 55.91 52.14
N ASP A 57 -43.79 56.46 52.72
CA ASP A 57 -45.00 55.80 53.23
C ASP A 57 -46.09 55.36 52.24
N ALA A 58 -46.79 54.31 52.70
CA ALA A 58 -48.21 53.95 52.66
C ALA A 58 -49.21 54.51 51.61
N GLY A 59 -49.95 53.58 51.00
CA GLY A 59 -51.32 53.75 50.48
C GLY A 59 -51.93 52.40 50.05
N PRO A 60 -53.18 52.06 50.44
CA PRO A 60 -53.73 50.71 50.29
C PRO A 60 -54.39 50.54 48.90
N GLY A 61 -54.08 49.46 48.19
CA GLY A 61 -54.64 49.23 46.86
C GLY A 61 -54.47 47.81 46.34
N ILE A 62 -55.52 47.02 46.55
CA ILE A 62 -56.06 45.99 45.63
C ILE A 62 -55.04 45.05 44.96
N VAL A 63 -55.04 43.81 45.44
CA VAL A 63 -54.42 42.64 44.80
C VAL A 63 -54.97 42.49 43.38
N ASN A 64 -54.10 42.70 42.37
CA ASN A 64 -54.42 42.40 40.98
C ASN A 64 -53.55 41.22 40.53
N PHE A 65 -54.13 40.01 40.53
CA PHE A 65 -53.54 38.84 39.87
C PHE A 65 -53.67 39.02 38.36
N GLY A 66 -52.73 39.76 37.76
CA GLY A 66 -52.62 39.98 36.32
C GLY A 66 -51.58 39.05 35.69
N ALA A 67 -52.01 38.31 34.68
CA ALA A 67 -51.28 37.29 33.94
C ALA A 67 -49.86 37.70 33.47
N HIS A 68 -48.83 37.13 34.09
CA HIS A 68 -47.49 37.00 33.53
C HIS A 68 -47.10 35.51 33.48
N ALA A 69 -47.73 34.75 32.60
CA ALA A 69 -47.38 33.34 32.40
C ALA A 69 -47.72 32.88 30.97
N ALA A 70 -47.09 33.46 29.94
CA ALA A 70 -47.23 32.94 28.57
C ALA A 70 -46.11 33.31 27.57
N SER A 71 -44.92 33.75 28.01
CA SER A 71 -43.80 33.98 27.06
C SER A 71 -42.43 33.47 27.51
N ALA A 72 -42.33 32.80 28.66
CA ALA A 72 -41.08 32.18 29.10
C ALA A 72 -40.85 30.78 28.47
N SER A 73 -41.91 30.06 28.10
CA SER A 73 -41.79 28.67 27.64
C SER A 73 -41.33 28.51 26.18
N THR A 74 -41.56 29.48 25.30
CA THR A 74 -41.14 29.40 23.89
C THR A 74 -39.70 29.84 23.68
N ALA A 75 -39.20 30.77 24.51
CA ALA A 75 -37.80 31.21 24.49
C ALA A 75 -36.85 30.11 25.01
N ASP A 76 -37.25 29.38 26.05
CA ASP A 76 -36.45 28.27 26.61
C ASP A 76 -36.38 27.05 25.68
N VAL A 77 -37.47 26.71 24.99
CA VAL A 77 -37.46 25.63 24.00
C VAL A 77 -36.61 26.01 22.78
N SER A 78 -36.65 27.28 22.37
CA SER A 78 -35.81 27.79 21.27
C SER A 78 -34.33 27.87 21.64
N SER A 79 -33.99 28.19 22.90
CA SER A 79 -32.61 28.24 23.40
C SER A 79 -32.01 26.84 23.63
N LEU A 80 -32.82 25.88 24.07
CA LEU A 80 -32.48 24.45 24.17
C LEU A 80 -32.31 23.82 22.77
N ALA A 81 -33.18 24.15 21.82
CA ALA A 81 -33.05 23.76 20.42
C ALA A 81 -31.78 24.37 19.79
N ALA A 82 -31.49 25.64 20.04
CA ALA A 82 -30.25 26.26 19.56
C ALA A 82 -28.99 25.64 20.20
N SER A 83 -29.03 25.33 21.49
CA SER A 83 -27.91 24.70 22.22
C SER A 83 -27.65 23.25 21.78
N SER A 84 -28.71 22.49 21.49
CA SER A 84 -28.59 21.13 20.95
C SER A 84 -28.09 21.13 19.49
N VAL A 85 -28.52 22.10 18.68
CA VAL A 85 -28.00 22.31 17.31
C VAL A 85 -26.51 22.71 17.33
N LEU A 86 -26.08 23.56 18.25
CA LEU A 86 -24.67 23.92 18.42
C LEU A 86 -23.82 22.71 18.85
N LYS A 87 -24.27 21.93 19.84
CA LYS A 87 -23.59 20.68 20.24
C LYS A 87 -23.54 19.65 19.10
N ALA A 88 -24.61 19.50 18.33
CA ALA A 88 -24.63 18.60 17.18
C ALA A 88 -23.64 19.05 16.09
N LYS A 89 -23.52 20.36 15.86
CA LYS A 89 -22.54 20.94 14.95
C LYS A 89 -21.10 20.70 15.43
N ASP A 90 -20.82 20.88 16.72
CA ASP A 90 -19.50 20.63 17.30
C ASP A 90 -19.10 19.15 17.20
N VAL A 91 -20.02 18.23 17.49
CA VAL A 91 -19.79 16.78 17.32
C VAL A 91 -19.56 16.43 15.85
N ALA A 92 -20.34 17.00 14.94
CA ALA A 92 -20.16 16.80 13.51
C ALA A 92 -18.80 17.33 13.02
N ASP A 93 -18.36 18.48 13.52
CA ASP A 93 -17.09 19.07 13.13
C ASP A 93 -15.90 18.31 13.74
N LEU A 94 -16.04 17.78 14.95
CA LEU A 94 -15.08 16.87 15.57
C LEU A 94 -14.98 15.54 14.79
N ALA A 95 -16.11 14.95 14.40
CA ALA A 95 -16.15 13.75 13.59
C ALA A 95 -15.51 13.97 12.22
N LYS A 96 -15.79 15.10 11.55
CA LYS A 96 -15.13 15.49 10.29
C LYS A 96 -13.64 15.73 10.48
N HIS A 97 -13.22 16.25 11.62
CA HIS A 97 -11.81 16.45 11.93
C HIS A 97 -11.07 15.11 12.04
N TYR A 98 -11.54 14.21 12.91
CA TYR A 98 -10.92 12.89 13.08
C TYR A 98 -11.05 12.01 11.84
N GLY A 99 -12.18 12.04 11.15
CA GLY A 99 -12.36 11.33 9.87
C GLY A 99 -11.32 11.74 8.82
N ARG A 100 -11.02 13.05 8.73
CA ARG A 100 -9.92 13.54 7.87
C ARG A 100 -8.55 13.08 8.36
N CYS A 101 -8.30 13.13 9.67
CA CYS A 101 -7.04 12.64 10.24
C CYS A 101 -6.84 11.14 9.97
N TYR A 102 -7.87 10.31 10.15
CA TYR A 102 -7.80 8.88 9.84
C TYR A 102 -7.64 8.60 8.35
N TRP A 103 -8.34 9.34 7.49
CA TRP A 103 -8.16 9.23 6.03
C TRP A 103 -6.71 9.52 5.60
N GLU A 104 -6.10 10.56 6.18
CA GLU A 104 -4.71 10.95 5.96
C GLU A 104 -3.72 9.93 6.56
N LEU A 105 -3.97 9.43 7.78
CA LEU A 105 -3.17 8.39 8.44
C LEU A 105 -3.14 7.09 7.63
N SER A 106 -4.31 6.66 7.17
CA SER A 106 -4.51 5.44 6.38
C SER A 106 -3.86 5.51 5.01
N LYS A 107 -3.49 6.72 4.55
CA LYS A 107 -3.14 7.02 3.16
C LYS A 107 -4.14 6.39 2.18
N ALA A 108 -5.44 6.57 2.44
CA ALA A 108 -6.52 5.81 1.79
C ALA A 108 -6.42 5.78 0.25
N ARG A 109 -6.00 6.88 -0.38
CA ARG A 109 -5.77 6.94 -1.83
C ARG A 109 -4.72 5.97 -2.36
N LEU A 110 -3.63 5.81 -1.61
CA LEU A 110 -2.56 4.88 -1.95
C LEU A 110 -2.97 3.45 -1.62
N SER A 111 -3.65 3.26 -0.48
CA SER A 111 -4.15 1.95 -0.04
C SER A 111 -5.20 1.37 -0.98
N MET A 112 -5.96 2.19 -1.71
CA MET A 112 -6.87 1.71 -2.76
C MET A 112 -6.16 0.89 -3.84
N LEU A 113 -4.93 1.25 -4.23
CA LEU A 113 -4.18 0.46 -5.20
C LEU A 113 -3.76 -0.89 -4.61
N VAL A 114 -3.35 -0.91 -3.33
CA VAL A 114 -3.02 -2.15 -2.61
C VAL A 114 -4.24 -3.07 -2.56
N VAL A 115 -5.40 -2.53 -2.22
CA VAL A 115 -6.66 -3.28 -2.20
C VAL A 115 -7.04 -3.77 -3.59
N ALA A 116 -6.87 -2.96 -4.64
CA ALA A 116 -7.11 -3.40 -6.02
C ALA A 116 -6.18 -4.56 -6.43
N THR A 117 -4.90 -4.52 -6.05
CA THR A 117 -3.97 -5.63 -6.32
C THR A 117 -4.32 -6.89 -5.55
N SER A 118 -4.75 -6.77 -4.29
CA SER A 118 -5.26 -7.89 -3.49
C SER A 118 -6.54 -8.47 -4.10
N GLY A 119 -7.53 -7.64 -4.45
CA GLY A 119 -8.75 -8.09 -5.11
C GLY A 119 -8.49 -8.74 -6.47
N THR A 120 -7.53 -8.24 -7.25
CA THR A 120 -7.10 -8.89 -8.50
C THR A 120 -6.49 -10.25 -8.22
N GLY A 121 -5.64 -10.37 -7.20
CA GLY A 121 -5.12 -11.66 -6.74
C GLY A 121 -6.22 -12.63 -6.33
N TYR A 122 -7.23 -12.15 -5.60
CA TYR A 122 -8.39 -12.94 -5.19
C TYR A 122 -9.18 -13.46 -6.39
N ILE A 123 -9.48 -12.60 -7.36
CA ILE A 123 -10.16 -13.02 -8.58
C ILE A 123 -9.35 -14.08 -9.30
N LEU A 124 -8.03 -13.91 -9.43
CA LEU A 124 -7.19 -14.90 -10.11
C LEU A 124 -7.10 -16.24 -9.39
N GLY A 125 -7.08 -16.24 -8.07
CA GLY A 125 -7.07 -17.46 -7.25
C GLY A 125 -8.45 -18.08 -7.05
N SER A 126 -9.53 -17.41 -7.47
CA SER A 126 -10.88 -17.98 -7.44
C SER A 126 -11.04 -19.02 -8.54
N SER A 127 -12.02 -19.91 -8.40
CA SER A 127 -12.49 -20.77 -9.51
C SER A 127 -13.38 -19.97 -10.48
N SER A 128 -14.08 -20.67 -11.39
CA SER A 128 -14.99 -20.06 -12.37
C SER A 128 -16.10 -19.19 -11.76
N SER A 129 -16.51 -19.47 -10.52
CA SER A 129 -17.42 -18.63 -9.75
C SER A 129 -16.63 -17.82 -8.73
N VAL A 130 -16.76 -16.49 -8.76
CA VAL A 130 -16.13 -15.59 -7.79
C VAL A 130 -17.08 -15.39 -6.62
N ASP A 131 -16.65 -15.74 -5.41
CA ASP A 131 -17.35 -15.36 -4.19
C ASP A 131 -17.18 -13.86 -3.94
N TYR A 132 -18.21 -13.08 -4.29
CA TYR A 132 -18.20 -11.63 -4.12
C TYR A 132 -18.19 -11.20 -2.66
N LEU A 133 -18.74 -12.01 -1.74
CA LEU A 133 -18.71 -11.70 -0.32
C LEU A 133 -17.29 -11.87 0.21
N GLY A 134 -16.65 -13.02 -0.05
CA GLY A 134 -15.25 -13.27 0.27
C GLY A 134 -14.29 -12.25 -0.36
N LEU A 135 -14.54 -11.81 -1.60
CA LEU A 135 -13.79 -10.73 -2.25
C LEU A 135 -13.94 -9.40 -1.50
N CYS A 136 -15.17 -9.02 -1.11
CA CYS A 136 -15.43 -7.80 -0.37
C CYS A 136 -14.79 -7.82 1.01
N CYS A 137 -14.94 -8.93 1.76
CA CYS A 137 -14.30 -9.13 3.06
C CYS A 137 -12.77 -9.09 2.94
N THR A 138 -12.19 -9.72 1.91
CA THR A 138 -10.75 -9.69 1.64
C THR A 138 -10.27 -8.27 1.35
N CYS A 139 -11.00 -7.51 0.53
CA CYS A 139 -10.68 -6.11 0.23
C CYS A 139 -10.77 -5.23 1.48
N ALA A 140 -11.82 -5.40 2.28
CA ALA A 140 -12.02 -4.65 3.52
C ALA A 140 -10.92 -4.95 4.54
N GLY A 141 -10.62 -6.24 4.80
CA GLY A 141 -9.55 -6.66 5.69
C GLY A 141 -8.18 -6.16 5.23
N THR A 142 -7.88 -6.27 3.93
CA THR A 142 -6.66 -5.72 3.33
C THR A 142 -6.57 -4.20 3.53
N MET A 143 -7.66 -3.46 3.33
CA MET A 143 -7.71 -2.01 3.54
C MET A 143 -7.40 -1.64 4.99
N MET A 144 -8.00 -2.36 5.94
CA MET A 144 -7.80 -2.14 7.37
C MET A 144 -6.35 -2.40 7.78
N VAL A 145 -5.79 -3.53 7.37
CA VAL A 145 -4.38 -3.86 7.67
C VAL A 145 -3.42 -2.86 6.98
N ALA A 146 -3.70 -2.44 5.75
CA ALA A 146 -2.93 -1.39 5.07
C ALA A 146 -3.05 -0.03 5.76
N ALA A 147 -4.23 0.32 6.29
CA ALA A 147 -4.44 1.55 7.06
C ALA A 147 -3.63 1.53 8.37
N SER A 148 -3.61 0.38 9.06
CA SER A 148 -2.77 0.15 10.24
C SER A 148 -1.28 0.34 9.92
N ALA A 149 -0.78 -0.34 8.89
CA ALA A 149 0.61 -0.28 8.46
C ALA A 149 1.04 1.16 8.11
N ASN A 150 0.20 1.88 7.37
CA ASN A 150 0.46 3.28 7.02
C ASN A 150 0.41 4.24 8.21
N SER A 151 -0.47 3.97 9.18
CA SER A 151 -0.56 4.74 10.42
C SER A 151 0.70 4.55 11.26
N LEU A 152 1.13 3.29 11.50
CA LEU A 152 2.38 2.98 12.21
C LEU A 152 3.61 3.55 11.50
N ASN A 153 3.65 3.50 10.16
CA ASN A 153 4.72 4.16 9.41
C ASN A 153 4.80 5.67 9.72
N GLN A 154 3.66 6.36 9.81
CA GLN A 154 3.66 7.79 10.17
C GLN A 154 4.08 8.01 11.63
N VAL A 155 3.74 7.10 12.54
CA VAL A 155 4.20 7.11 13.95
C VAL A 155 5.72 6.99 14.03
N PHE A 156 6.34 6.07 13.28
CA PHE A 156 7.80 5.92 13.29
C PHE A 156 8.54 7.05 12.57
N GLU A 157 7.89 7.71 11.62
CA GLU A 157 8.51 8.75 10.78
C GLU A 157 8.18 10.19 11.23
N VAL A 158 7.55 10.43 12.39
CA VAL A 158 7.11 11.79 12.82
C VAL A 158 8.21 12.84 12.68
N ASN A 159 9.41 12.58 13.23
CA ASN A 159 10.53 13.51 13.20
C ASN A 159 11.11 13.71 11.79
N ASN A 160 11.06 12.66 10.96
CA ASN A 160 11.58 12.71 9.59
C ASN A 160 10.61 13.45 8.67
N ASP A 161 9.31 13.16 8.82
CA ASP A 161 8.25 13.83 8.07
C ASP A 161 8.19 15.33 8.38
N ALA A 162 8.48 15.75 9.61
CA ALA A 162 8.56 17.17 9.98
C ALA A 162 9.59 17.96 9.15
N LYS A 163 10.66 17.31 8.69
CA LYS A 163 11.76 17.94 7.93
C LYS A 163 11.46 18.04 6.43
N MET A 164 10.54 17.24 5.92
CA MET A 164 10.27 17.18 4.48
C MET A 164 9.11 18.10 4.08
N LYS A 165 9.32 18.94 3.06
CA LYS A 165 8.30 19.87 2.52
C LYS A 165 6.96 19.20 2.21
N ARG A 166 7.00 17.97 1.69
CA ARG A 166 5.82 17.20 1.28
C ARG A 166 5.01 16.65 2.46
N THR A 167 5.64 16.36 3.59
CA THR A 167 5.03 15.55 4.65
C THR A 167 4.94 16.25 6.01
N ARG A 168 5.54 17.43 6.16
CA ARG A 168 5.46 18.28 7.36
C ARG A 168 4.04 18.66 7.81
N HIS A 169 3.05 18.59 6.91
CA HIS A 169 1.65 18.93 7.20
C HIS A 169 0.78 17.69 7.49
N ARG A 170 1.37 16.50 7.59
CA ARG A 170 0.64 15.27 7.99
C ARG A 170 0.08 15.40 9.41
N PRO A 171 -0.92 14.58 9.79
CA PRO A 171 -1.60 14.70 11.08
C PRO A 171 -0.69 14.69 12.30
N LEU A 172 0.34 13.83 12.32
CA LEU A 172 1.26 13.71 13.46
C LEU A 172 2.30 14.84 13.54
N PRO A 173 3.09 15.15 12.48
CA PRO A 173 4.06 16.25 12.54
C PRO A 173 3.42 17.62 12.76
N SER A 174 2.17 17.82 12.33
CA SER A 174 1.44 19.07 12.51
C SER A 174 0.73 19.19 13.87
N GLY A 175 0.77 18.15 14.72
CA GLY A 175 0.12 18.16 16.03
C GLY A 175 -1.42 18.05 15.98
N ARG A 176 -2.02 17.77 14.82
CA ARG A 176 -3.48 17.56 14.68
C ARG A 176 -3.95 16.28 15.37
N LEU A 177 -3.05 15.32 15.60
CA LEU A 177 -3.34 14.08 16.31
C LEU A 177 -2.16 13.71 17.21
N THR A 178 -2.42 13.15 18.38
CA THR A 178 -1.38 12.68 19.29
C THR A 178 -0.84 11.31 18.86
N VAL A 179 0.43 11.04 19.18
CA VAL A 179 1.07 9.76 18.87
C VAL A 179 0.37 8.57 19.53
N PRO A 180 0.00 8.60 20.84
CA PRO A 180 -0.72 7.50 21.46
C PRO A 180 -2.05 7.21 20.76
N HIS A 181 -2.81 8.24 20.36
CA HIS A 181 -4.06 8.08 19.65
C HIS A 181 -3.86 7.37 18.31
N ALA A 182 -2.85 7.77 17.54
CA ALA A 182 -2.54 7.11 16.28
C ALA A 182 -2.12 5.65 16.46
N ILE A 183 -1.38 5.32 17.52
CA ILE A 183 -1.00 3.94 17.84
C ILE A 183 -2.24 3.11 18.20
N THR A 184 -3.12 3.62 19.07
CA THR A 184 -4.37 2.92 19.42
C THR A 184 -5.22 2.66 18.19
N TRP A 185 -5.44 3.68 17.35
CA TRP A 185 -6.13 3.53 16.07
C TRP A 185 -5.49 2.47 15.18
N ALA A 186 -4.17 2.54 14.98
CA ALA A 186 -3.46 1.62 14.11
C ALA A 186 -3.56 0.17 14.62
N SER A 187 -3.36 -0.05 15.92
CA SER A 187 -3.47 -1.38 16.53
C SER A 187 -4.88 -1.93 16.45
N SER A 188 -5.91 -1.12 16.77
CA SER A 188 -7.31 -1.55 16.70
C SER A 188 -7.71 -1.96 15.28
N VAL A 189 -7.40 -1.14 14.28
CA VAL A 189 -7.75 -1.43 12.89
C VAL A 189 -6.92 -2.59 12.32
N GLY A 190 -5.66 -2.73 12.74
CA GLY A 190 -4.80 -3.85 12.35
C GLY A 190 -5.31 -5.20 12.87
N VAL A 191 -5.68 -5.26 14.16
CA VAL A 191 -6.27 -6.44 14.78
C VAL A 191 -7.62 -6.77 14.14
N ALA A 192 -8.50 -5.77 14.00
CA ALA A 192 -9.82 -5.99 13.41
C ALA A 192 -9.74 -6.43 11.94
N GLY A 193 -8.84 -5.85 11.14
CA GLY A 193 -8.64 -6.23 9.74
C GLY A 193 -8.06 -7.64 9.59
N THR A 194 -7.11 -8.01 10.45
CA THR A 194 -6.54 -9.36 10.48
C THR A 194 -7.56 -10.39 10.93
N ALA A 195 -8.35 -10.09 11.96
CA ALA A 195 -9.44 -10.95 12.43
C ALA A 195 -10.52 -11.14 11.37
N LEU A 196 -10.88 -10.08 10.64
CA LEU A 196 -11.83 -10.16 9.53
C LEU A 196 -11.32 -11.13 8.44
N LEU A 197 -10.05 -11.06 8.07
CA LEU A 197 -9.45 -12.02 7.12
C LEU A 197 -9.41 -13.44 7.67
N ALA A 198 -9.19 -13.60 8.98
CA ALA A 198 -9.15 -14.91 9.62
C ALA A 198 -10.53 -15.57 9.60
N CYS A 199 -11.59 -14.81 9.87
CA CYS A 199 -12.97 -15.32 9.92
C CYS A 199 -13.59 -15.52 8.54
N GLU A 200 -13.42 -14.55 7.63
CA GLU A 200 -14.14 -14.50 6.35
C GLU A 200 -13.36 -15.05 5.16
N ALA A 201 -12.02 -15.08 5.24
CA ALA A 201 -11.18 -15.63 4.17
C ALA A 201 -10.53 -16.95 4.60
N ASN A 202 -9.43 -16.90 5.36
CA ASN A 202 -8.76 -18.05 5.97
C ASN A 202 -7.55 -17.61 6.81
N MET A 203 -7.00 -18.55 7.60
CA MET A 203 -5.81 -18.32 8.44
C MET A 203 -4.55 -17.99 7.64
N LEU A 204 -4.42 -18.50 6.41
CA LEU A 204 -3.25 -18.24 5.56
C LEU A 204 -3.22 -16.77 5.12
N ALA A 205 -4.35 -16.25 4.64
CA ALA A 205 -4.50 -14.84 4.27
C ALA A 205 -4.32 -13.92 5.48
N ALA A 206 -4.89 -14.27 6.64
CA ALA A 206 -4.70 -13.52 7.88
C ALA A 206 -3.22 -13.50 8.32
N GLY A 207 -2.53 -14.64 8.24
CA GLY A 207 -1.11 -14.76 8.53
C GLY A 207 -0.27 -13.87 7.60
N LEU A 208 -0.52 -13.93 6.29
CA LEU A 208 0.13 -13.05 5.31
C LEU A 208 -0.11 -11.57 5.61
N ALA A 209 -1.34 -11.20 6.01
CA ALA A 209 -1.69 -9.82 6.37
C ALA A 209 -0.92 -9.35 7.60
N ALA A 210 -0.92 -10.14 8.67
CA ALA A 210 -0.24 -9.85 9.93
C ALA A 210 1.27 -9.77 9.74
N SER A 211 1.86 -10.73 9.02
CA SER A 211 3.29 -10.73 8.69
C SER A 211 3.65 -9.53 7.82
N ASN A 212 2.81 -9.13 6.87
CA ASN A 212 3.09 -7.96 6.04
C ASN A 212 2.96 -6.64 6.82
N LEU A 213 1.99 -6.53 7.73
CA LEU A 213 1.88 -5.41 8.66
C LEU A 213 3.17 -5.28 9.49
N PHE A 214 3.65 -6.40 10.05
CA PHE A 214 4.88 -6.42 10.82
C PHE A 214 6.10 -6.04 9.96
N LEU A 215 6.24 -6.67 8.78
CA LEU A 215 7.31 -6.41 7.84
C LEU A 215 7.33 -4.93 7.39
N TYR A 216 6.18 -4.33 7.12
CA TYR A 216 6.10 -2.92 6.74
C TYR A 216 6.48 -1.98 7.89
N ALA A 217 5.83 -2.16 9.04
CA ALA A 217 5.93 -1.22 10.14
C ALA A 217 7.28 -1.33 10.87
N PHE A 218 7.72 -2.54 11.21
CA PHE A 218 8.85 -2.75 12.12
C PHE A 218 10.16 -3.09 11.40
N VAL A 219 10.11 -3.60 10.17
CA VAL A 219 11.33 -3.93 9.41
C VAL A 219 11.59 -2.86 8.34
N TYR A 220 10.69 -2.70 7.38
CA TYR A 220 10.87 -1.79 6.26
C TYR A 220 10.97 -0.33 6.68
N THR A 221 10.08 0.15 7.56
CA THR A 221 10.05 1.58 7.93
C THR A 221 11.34 2.06 8.61
N PRO A 222 11.89 1.37 9.64
CA PRO A 222 13.19 1.71 10.19
C PRO A 222 14.32 1.55 9.17
N LEU A 223 14.27 0.51 8.33
CA LEU A 223 15.31 0.21 7.35
C LEU A 223 15.55 1.36 6.35
N LYS A 224 14.54 2.19 6.05
CA LYS A 224 14.71 3.38 5.19
C LYS A 224 15.76 4.38 5.72
N GLN A 225 15.99 4.42 7.03
CA GLN A 225 16.99 5.29 7.66
C GLN A 225 18.34 4.59 7.84
N ILE A 226 18.37 3.26 7.75
CA ILE A 226 19.54 2.44 8.08
C ILE A 226 20.32 2.04 6.82
N HIS A 227 19.64 1.48 5.81
CA HIS A 227 20.30 0.85 4.66
C HIS A 227 19.55 1.05 3.32
N PRO A 228 20.26 1.21 2.19
CA PRO A 228 19.67 1.30 0.84
C PRO A 228 18.81 0.10 0.41
N VAL A 229 19.01 -1.07 1.03
CA VAL A 229 18.22 -2.29 0.78
C VAL A 229 16.73 -2.11 1.10
N ASN A 230 16.34 -1.05 1.81
CA ASN A 230 14.95 -0.70 2.06
C ASN A 230 14.07 -0.78 0.80
N THR A 231 14.58 -0.41 -0.38
CA THR A 231 13.77 -0.39 -1.60
C THR A 231 13.38 -1.80 -2.05
N TRP A 232 14.25 -2.79 -1.86
CA TRP A 232 13.97 -4.19 -2.19
C TRP A 232 13.07 -4.85 -1.13
N VAL A 233 13.29 -4.56 0.15
CA VAL A 233 12.40 -5.05 1.22
C VAL A 233 11.01 -4.44 1.07
N GLY A 234 10.92 -3.15 0.73
CA GLY A 234 9.66 -2.50 0.37
C GLY A 234 8.99 -3.15 -0.84
N ALA A 235 9.77 -3.66 -1.80
CA ALA A 235 9.23 -4.41 -2.93
C ALA A 235 8.58 -5.74 -2.52
N ILE A 236 9.16 -6.44 -1.54
CA ILE A 236 8.55 -7.64 -0.95
C ILE A 236 7.21 -7.28 -0.30
N VAL A 237 7.18 -6.21 0.50
CA VAL A 237 5.95 -5.74 1.14
C VAL A 237 4.85 -5.43 0.11
N GLY A 238 5.20 -4.78 -1.00
CA GLY A 238 4.25 -4.48 -2.07
C GLY A 238 3.77 -5.70 -2.86
N ALA A 239 4.52 -6.82 -2.84
CA ALA A 239 4.17 -8.06 -3.53
C ALA A 239 3.27 -8.99 -2.70
N ILE A 240 3.23 -8.84 -1.37
CA ILE A 240 2.40 -9.69 -0.50
C ILE A 240 0.89 -9.46 -0.70
N PRO A 241 0.36 -8.23 -0.86
CA PRO A 241 -1.08 -8.02 -1.04
C PRO A 241 -1.75 -8.82 -2.17
N PRO A 242 -1.23 -8.88 -3.42
CA PRO A 242 -1.81 -9.76 -4.44
C PRO A 242 -1.69 -11.25 -4.09
N LEU A 243 -0.62 -11.66 -3.40
CA LEU A 243 -0.46 -13.04 -2.94
C LEU A 243 -1.48 -13.40 -1.86
N LEU A 244 -1.71 -12.48 -0.92
CA LEU A 244 -2.75 -12.57 0.11
C LEU A 244 -4.12 -12.73 -0.54
N GLY A 245 -4.42 -11.93 -1.57
CA GLY A 245 -5.65 -12.06 -2.33
C GLY A 245 -5.82 -13.46 -2.93
N TRP A 246 -4.80 -13.96 -3.62
CA TRP A 246 -4.82 -15.31 -4.19
C TRP A 246 -5.03 -16.39 -3.11
N ALA A 247 -4.31 -16.30 -1.99
CA ALA A 247 -4.44 -17.23 -0.88
C ALA A 247 -5.80 -17.14 -0.19
N ALA A 248 -6.41 -15.95 -0.14
CA ALA A 248 -7.75 -15.76 0.41
C ALA A 248 -8.83 -16.47 -0.41
N ALA A 249 -8.69 -16.53 -1.73
CA ALA A 249 -9.64 -17.25 -2.60
C ALA A 249 -9.36 -18.76 -2.69
N SER A 250 -8.08 -19.14 -2.87
CA SER A 250 -7.70 -20.53 -3.15
C SER A 250 -7.38 -21.36 -1.90
N GLY A 251 -7.18 -20.73 -0.75
CA GLY A 251 -6.75 -21.38 0.49
C GLY A 251 -5.29 -21.86 0.50
N GLN A 252 -4.52 -21.62 -0.58
CA GLN A 252 -3.15 -22.10 -0.73
C GLN A 252 -2.25 -21.09 -1.48
N ILE A 253 -0.94 -21.29 -1.39
CA ILE A 253 0.03 -20.57 -2.23
C ILE A 253 0.49 -21.54 -3.32
N SER A 254 0.19 -21.22 -4.58
CA SER A 254 0.63 -21.97 -5.74
C SER A 254 1.60 -21.15 -6.59
N LEU A 255 2.33 -21.84 -7.47
CA LEU A 255 3.23 -21.20 -8.42
C LEU A 255 2.48 -20.20 -9.33
N ASN A 256 1.26 -20.57 -9.75
CA ASN A 256 0.37 -19.71 -10.54
C ASN A 256 0.05 -18.40 -9.81
N GLY A 257 -0.19 -18.48 -8.49
CA GLY A 257 -0.44 -17.32 -7.63
C GLY A 257 0.74 -16.37 -7.47
N MET A 258 1.94 -16.74 -7.94
CA MET A 258 3.14 -15.89 -7.85
C MET A 258 3.31 -14.92 -9.02
N ILE A 259 2.55 -15.06 -10.13
CA ILE A 259 2.68 -14.19 -11.30
C ILE A 259 2.41 -12.73 -10.95
N LEU A 260 1.28 -12.43 -10.32
CA LEU A 260 0.93 -11.04 -9.96
C LEU A 260 1.85 -10.48 -8.85
N PRO A 261 2.17 -11.21 -7.77
CA PRO A 261 3.21 -10.80 -6.82
C PRO A 261 4.56 -10.50 -7.47
N ALA A 262 5.04 -11.35 -8.39
CA ALA A 262 6.28 -11.14 -9.11
C ALA A 262 6.21 -9.89 -10.01
N ALA A 263 5.10 -9.70 -10.71
CA ALA A 263 4.86 -8.49 -11.51
C ALA A 263 4.93 -7.23 -10.63
N LEU A 264 4.28 -7.23 -9.47
CA LEU A 264 4.33 -6.11 -8.51
C LEU A 264 5.75 -5.89 -8.00
N TYR A 265 6.46 -6.95 -7.60
CA TYR A 265 7.84 -6.88 -7.11
C TYR A 265 8.78 -6.22 -8.13
N PHE A 266 8.79 -6.72 -9.37
CA PHE A 266 9.68 -6.19 -10.41
C PHE A 266 9.23 -4.81 -10.90
N TRP A 267 7.92 -4.53 -10.98
CA TRP A 267 7.40 -3.25 -11.45
C TRP A 267 7.67 -2.08 -10.51
N GLN A 268 7.62 -2.29 -9.19
CA GLN A 268 7.76 -1.19 -8.24
C GLN A 268 9.20 -0.69 -8.11
N LEU A 269 10.20 -1.52 -8.42
CA LEU A 269 11.60 -1.12 -8.42
C LEU A 269 11.91 0.02 -9.43
N PRO A 270 11.56 -0.06 -10.73
CA PRO A 270 11.72 1.07 -11.64
C PRO A 270 10.91 2.29 -11.17
N HIS A 271 9.66 2.10 -10.74
CA HIS A 271 8.85 3.21 -10.20
C HIS A 271 9.56 3.96 -9.07
N PHE A 272 10.06 3.24 -8.07
CA PHE A 272 10.75 3.82 -6.92
C PHE A 272 12.12 4.37 -7.26
N MET A 273 12.87 3.75 -8.18
CA MET A 273 14.17 4.29 -8.61
C MET A 273 14.02 5.64 -9.32
N ALA A 274 13.03 5.81 -10.19
CA ALA A 274 12.73 7.11 -10.78
C ALA A 274 12.27 8.13 -9.73
N LEU A 275 11.40 7.75 -8.79
CA LEU A 275 10.95 8.65 -7.73
C LEU A 275 12.10 9.06 -6.79
N ALA A 276 12.94 8.12 -6.38
CA ALA A 276 14.11 8.36 -5.54
C ALA A 276 15.15 9.23 -6.24
N TYR A 277 15.26 9.16 -7.56
CA TYR A 277 16.09 10.07 -8.35
C TYR A 277 15.51 11.50 -8.34
N LEU A 278 14.21 11.66 -8.58
CA LEU A 278 13.53 12.96 -8.62
C LEU A 278 13.48 13.65 -7.25
N CYS A 279 13.25 12.90 -6.18
CA CYS A 279 13.06 13.41 -4.82
C CYS A 279 14.32 13.26 -3.94
N ARG A 280 15.51 13.12 -4.54
CA ARG A 280 16.76 12.85 -3.82
C ARG A 280 17.06 13.85 -2.70
N LYS A 281 16.86 15.15 -2.97
CA LYS A 281 17.08 16.24 -1.99
C LYS A 281 16.13 16.11 -0.80
N ASP A 282 14.83 15.97 -1.06
CA ASP A 282 13.82 15.80 -0.01
C ASP A 282 14.09 14.55 0.85
N TYR A 283 14.57 13.45 0.26
CA TYR A 283 14.95 12.25 1.02
C TYR A 283 16.19 12.47 1.90
N ALA A 284 17.19 13.21 1.40
CA ALA A 284 18.36 13.58 2.19
C ALA A 284 17.98 14.46 3.38
N ASP A 285 17.12 15.47 3.17
CA ASP A 285 16.63 16.37 4.22
C ASP A 285 15.86 15.61 5.32
N GLY A 286 15.10 14.57 4.92
CA GLY A 286 14.38 13.67 5.82
C GLY A 286 15.27 12.63 6.53
N GLY A 287 16.58 12.59 6.28
CA GLY A 287 17.50 11.62 6.87
C GLY A 287 17.40 10.20 6.30
N PHE A 288 16.79 10.02 5.13
CA PHE A 288 16.61 8.71 4.51
C PHE A 288 17.83 8.28 3.68
N ARG A 289 18.20 7.00 3.81
CA ARG A 289 19.31 6.39 3.08
C ARG A 289 18.82 5.64 1.84
N MET A 290 18.29 6.39 0.88
CA MET A 290 17.81 5.83 -0.38
C MET A 290 18.97 5.40 -1.29
N PHE A 291 18.76 4.36 -2.11
CA PHE A 291 19.78 3.88 -3.05
C PHE A 291 20.28 4.97 -4.00
N SER A 292 19.38 5.86 -4.44
CA SER A 292 19.73 6.98 -5.30
C SER A 292 20.67 8.00 -4.62
N LEU A 293 20.72 8.08 -3.29
CA LEU A 293 21.57 9.03 -2.58
C LEU A 293 23.04 8.61 -2.62
N ALA A 294 23.31 7.31 -2.58
CA ALA A 294 24.65 6.73 -2.72
C ALA A 294 25.17 6.74 -4.18
N ASP A 295 24.33 7.14 -5.14
CA ASP A 295 24.61 7.09 -6.57
C ASP A 295 24.51 8.49 -7.18
N ALA A 296 25.57 9.29 -7.03
CA ALA A 296 25.58 10.68 -7.50
C ALA A 296 25.24 10.80 -9.00
N SER A 297 25.80 9.93 -9.85
CA SER A 297 25.59 9.94 -11.30
C SER A 297 24.20 9.45 -11.72
N GLY A 298 23.49 8.71 -10.86
CA GLY A 298 22.21 8.08 -11.17
C GLY A 298 22.33 6.85 -12.08
N GLN A 299 23.55 6.42 -12.41
CA GLN A 299 23.77 5.32 -13.35
C GLN A 299 23.33 3.98 -12.75
N ARG A 300 23.65 3.72 -11.48
CA ARG A 300 23.25 2.49 -10.79
C ARG A 300 21.74 2.46 -10.59
N THR A 301 21.15 3.60 -10.22
CA THR A 301 19.70 3.79 -10.04
C THR A 301 18.96 3.48 -11.34
N ALA A 302 19.41 4.03 -12.46
CA ALA A 302 18.81 3.77 -13.76
C ALA A 302 19.06 2.34 -14.27
N SER A 303 20.22 1.74 -13.96
CA SER A 303 20.53 0.35 -14.29
C SER A 303 19.58 -0.63 -13.57
N VAL A 304 19.33 -0.40 -12.27
CA VAL A 304 18.36 -1.21 -11.51
C VAL A 304 16.96 -1.06 -12.08
N ALA A 305 16.55 0.16 -12.44
CA ALA A 305 15.26 0.38 -13.09
C ALA A 305 15.12 -0.40 -14.40
N LEU A 306 16.09 -0.27 -15.31
CA LEU A 306 16.09 -0.95 -16.60
C LEU A 306 16.05 -2.47 -16.44
N ARG A 307 16.92 -3.04 -15.60
CA ARG A 307 16.97 -4.49 -15.40
C ARG A 307 15.65 -5.06 -14.90
N ASN A 308 14.99 -4.37 -13.98
CA ASN A 308 13.68 -4.81 -13.47
C ASN A 308 12.56 -4.66 -14.50
N CYS A 309 12.60 -3.66 -15.38
CA CYS A 309 11.69 -3.61 -16.52
C CYS A 309 11.88 -4.81 -17.47
N LEU A 310 13.12 -5.24 -17.69
CA LEU A 310 13.41 -6.43 -18.51
C LEU A 310 12.90 -7.72 -17.84
N TYR A 311 12.95 -7.82 -16.51
CA TYR A 311 12.38 -8.95 -15.77
C TYR A 311 10.85 -9.07 -15.87
N LEU A 312 10.16 -8.03 -16.33
CA LEU A 312 8.72 -8.11 -16.60
C LEU A 312 8.39 -8.84 -17.91
N LEU A 313 9.33 -8.90 -18.87
CA LEU A 313 9.12 -9.53 -20.18
C LEU A 313 8.66 -11.00 -20.10
N PRO A 314 9.30 -11.90 -19.33
CA PRO A 314 8.89 -13.30 -19.28
C PRO A 314 7.55 -13.54 -18.59
N LEU A 315 7.03 -12.59 -17.78
CA LEU A 315 5.83 -12.84 -16.96
C LEU A 315 4.57 -13.10 -17.80
N GLY A 316 4.45 -12.46 -18.96
CA GLY A 316 3.35 -12.71 -19.90
C GLY A 316 3.33 -14.13 -20.43
N TYR A 317 4.51 -14.60 -20.86
CA TYR A 317 4.70 -15.97 -21.33
C TYR A 317 4.45 -16.98 -20.21
N LEU A 318 5.00 -16.77 -19.02
CA LEU A 318 4.79 -17.66 -17.87
C LEU A 318 3.31 -17.73 -17.46
N ALA A 319 2.58 -16.61 -17.51
CA ALA A 319 1.14 -16.60 -17.22
C ALA A 319 0.33 -17.41 -18.25
N TYR A 320 0.78 -17.45 -19.51
CA TYR A 320 0.16 -18.27 -20.55
C TYR A 320 0.54 -19.75 -20.39
N ASP A 321 1.82 -20.05 -20.25
CA ASP A 321 2.38 -21.40 -20.12
C ASP A 321 1.81 -22.14 -18.90
N TRP A 322 1.59 -21.43 -17.79
CA TRP A 322 0.99 -21.98 -16.57
C TRP A 322 -0.55 -22.00 -16.59
N GLY A 323 -1.18 -21.69 -17.72
CA GLY A 323 -2.62 -21.82 -17.92
C GLY A 323 -3.49 -20.77 -17.22
N ILE A 324 -2.91 -19.65 -16.78
CA ILE A 324 -3.67 -18.57 -16.11
C ILE A 324 -4.36 -17.68 -17.13
N THR A 325 -3.71 -17.46 -18.27
CA THR A 325 -4.14 -16.47 -19.27
C THR A 325 -4.12 -17.02 -20.69
N SER A 326 -4.91 -16.41 -21.59
CA SER A 326 -4.89 -16.73 -23.02
C SER A 326 -3.58 -16.32 -23.71
N GLY A 327 -3.24 -16.93 -24.86
CA GLY A 327 -2.02 -16.61 -25.61
C GLY A 327 -1.91 -15.15 -26.09
N TRP A 328 -3.04 -14.46 -26.31
CA TRP A 328 -3.06 -13.03 -26.64
C TRP A 328 -2.44 -12.17 -25.54
N PHE A 329 -2.64 -12.55 -24.27
CA PHE A 329 -2.06 -11.83 -23.15
C PHE A 329 -0.53 -11.83 -23.19
N CYS A 330 0.10 -12.91 -23.65
CA CYS A 330 1.55 -12.97 -23.80
C CYS A 330 2.06 -11.87 -24.75
N VAL A 331 1.38 -11.64 -25.87
CA VAL A 331 1.76 -10.59 -26.84
C VAL A 331 1.54 -9.21 -26.23
N GLU A 332 0.37 -8.94 -25.67
CA GLU A 332 0.03 -7.64 -25.10
C GLU A 332 0.94 -7.26 -23.92
N SER A 333 1.16 -8.19 -22.99
CA SER A 333 2.04 -7.97 -21.84
C SER A 333 3.51 -7.78 -22.25
N THR A 334 3.98 -8.50 -23.27
CA THR A 334 5.33 -8.30 -23.83
C THR A 334 5.46 -6.90 -24.45
N LEU A 335 4.49 -6.46 -25.25
CA LEU A 335 4.48 -5.10 -25.81
C LEU A 335 4.47 -4.03 -24.72
N LEU A 336 3.69 -4.25 -23.66
CA LEU A 336 3.62 -3.36 -22.51
C LEU A 336 4.95 -3.31 -21.73
N ALA A 337 5.60 -4.46 -21.53
CA ALA A 337 6.91 -4.58 -20.88
C ALA A 337 8.03 -3.97 -21.73
N LEU A 338 7.99 -4.09 -23.06
CA LEU A 338 8.91 -3.41 -23.97
C LEU A 338 8.71 -1.89 -23.93
N ALA A 339 7.47 -1.42 -23.89
CA ALA A 339 7.18 0.02 -23.81
C ALA A 339 7.75 0.66 -22.54
N ILE A 340 7.53 0.06 -21.36
CA ILE A 340 8.13 0.55 -20.11
C ILE A 340 9.66 0.42 -20.14
N SER A 341 10.19 -0.68 -20.69
CA SER A 341 11.65 -0.88 -20.85
C SER A 341 12.28 0.18 -21.75
N GLY A 342 11.60 0.62 -22.81
CA GLY A 342 12.05 1.73 -23.66
C GLY A 342 12.15 3.05 -22.89
N THR A 343 11.21 3.33 -21.99
CA THR A 343 11.31 4.51 -21.11
C THR A 343 12.43 4.38 -20.08
N ALA A 344 12.67 3.18 -19.55
CA ALA A 344 13.77 2.92 -18.64
C ALA A 344 15.14 2.99 -19.33
N ALA A 345 15.24 2.53 -20.58
CA ALA A 345 16.43 2.68 -21.41
C ALA A 345 16.74 4.15 -21.70
N SER A 346 15.70 4.95 -22.00
CA SER A 346 15.84 6.41 -22.15
C SER A 346 16.37 7.07 -20.87
N PHE A 347 15.91 6.64 -19.69
CA PHE A 347 16.45 7.11 -18.41
C PHE A 347 17.88 6.63 -18.15
N TYR A 348 18.22 5.40 -18.54
CA TYR A 348 19.57 4.84 -18.42
C TYR A 348 20.60 5.56 -19.29
N MET A 349 20.23 5.87 -20.54
CA MET A 349 21.07 6.62 -21.48
C MET A 349 21.21 8.08 -21.06
N ASN A 350 20.08 8.74 -20.80
CA ASN A 350 20.00 10.17 -20.52
C ASN A 350 19.42 10.39 -19.12
N ARG A 351 20.26 10.48 -18.09
CA ARG A 351 19.87 10.57 -16.68
C ARG A 351 19.47 12.01 -16.32
N THR A 352 18.29 12.42 -16.76
CA THR A 352 17.74 13.76 -16.52
C THR A 352 16.44 13.67 -15.74
N ALA A 353 16.01 14.77 -15.11
CA ALA A 353 14.71 14.82 -14.45
C ALA A 353 13.54 14.55 -15.41
N LYS A 354 13.68 14.90 -16.71
CA LYS A 354 12.66 14.67 -17.73
C LYS A 354 12.47 13.18 -18.03
N THR A 355 13.55 12.45 -18.24
CA THR A 355 13.50 11.01 -18.55
C THR A 355 13.08 10.19 -17.33
N ALA A 356 13.55 10.54 -16.13
CA ALA A 356 13.09 9.93 -14.88
C ALA A 356 11.57 10.12 -14.69
N ARG A 357 11.06 11.34 -14.95
CA ARG A 357 9.62 11.64 -14.86
C ARG A 357 8.80 10.86 -15.90
N ARG A 358 9.31 10.75 -17.14
CA ARG A 358 8.66 9.93 -18.19
C ARG A 358 8.54 8.48 -17.75
N MET A 359 9.61 7.90 -17.21
CA MET A 359 9.62 6.52 -16.71
C MET A 359 8.67 6.34 -15.52
N PHE A 360 8.65 7.29 -14.57
CA PHE A 360 7.70 7.28 -13.44
C PHE A 360 6.23 7.29 -13.90
N HIS A 361 5.89 8.09 -14.92
CA HIS A 361 4.54 8.11 -15.49
C HIS A 361 4.23 6.84 -16.29
N ALA A 362 5.18 6.30 -17.05
CA ALA A 362 5.02 5.05 -17.76
C ALA A 362 4.74 3.90 -16.78
N SER A 363 5.44 3.85 -15.64
CA SER A 363 5.19 2.83 -14.63
C SER A 363 3.79 2.99 -13.99
N LEU A 364 3.32 4.22 -13.74
CA LEU A 364 1.96 4.46 -13.24
C LEU A 364 0.88 3.93 -14.19
N LEU A 365 1.11 3.97 -15.50
CA LEU A 365 0.19 3.42 -16.50
C LEU A 365 0.32 1.90 -16.64
N TYR A 366 1.54 1.37 -16.58
CA TYR A 366 1.83 -0.05 -16.77
C TYR A 366 0.98 -0.95 -15.86
N LEU A 367 0.98 -0.67 -14.55
CA LEU A 367 0.36 -1.56 -13.56
C LEU A 367 -1.15 -1.76 -13.79
N PRO A 368 -1.99 -0.71 -13.90
CA PRO A 368 -3.42 -0.89 -14.14
C PRO A 368 -3.70 -1.54 -15.50
N VAL A 369 -2.90 -1.28 -16.55
CA VAL A 369 -3.07 -1.93 -17.86
C VAL A 369 -2.73 -3.41 -17.76
N PHE A 370 -1.61 -3.77 -17.13
CA PHE A 370 -1.20 -5.15 -16.92
C PHE A 370 -2.23 -5.94 -16.12
N MET A 371 -2.71 -5.38 -14.99
CA MET A 371 -3.75 -6.02 -14.18
C MET A 371 -5.06 -6.18 -14.93
N SER A 372 -5.47 -5.19 -15.73
CA SER A 372 -6.70 -5.27 -16.53
C SER A 372 -6.59 -6.34 -17.60
N GLY A 373 -5.49 -6.39 -18.34
CA GLY A 373 -5.24 -7.44 -19.34
C GLY A 373 -5.24 -8.83 -18.70
N LEU A 374 -4.62 -8.97 -17.52
CA LEU A 374 -4.54 -10.23 -16.82
C LEU A 374 -5.92 -10.71 -16.31
N LEU A 375 -6.84 -9.80 -15.97
CA LEU A 375 -8.23 -10.12 -15.63
C LEU A 375 -9.09 -10.43 -16.87
N VAL A 376 -8.92 -9.68 -17.96
CA VAL A 376 -9.68 -9.88 -19.22
C VAL A 376 -9.34 -11.20 -19.88
N HIS A 377 -8.06 -11.58 -19.83
CA HIS A 377 -7.57 -12.82 -20.45
C HIS A 377 -7.51 -14.00 -19.48
N ARG A 378 -8.03 -13.86 -18.26
CA ARG A 378 -8.07 -14.95 -17.26
C ARG A 378 -8.87 -16.13 -17.81
N LEU A 379 -8.25 -17.30 -17.85
CA LEU A 379 -8.91 -18.55 -18.22
C LEU A 379 -9.61 -19.15 -17.00
N SER A 380 -10.79 -19.72 -17.21
CA SER A 380 -11.54 -20.44 -16.19
C SER A 380 -11.12 -21.91 -16.14
N ASP A 381 -11.28 -22.59 -15.00
CA ASP A 381 -10.88 -24.00 -14.78
C ASP A 381 -11.41 -24.96 -15.87
N SER A 382 -12.53 -24.63 -16.53
CA SER A 382 -13.11 -25.39 -17.65
C SER A 382 -12.29 -25.38 -18.94
N GLU A 383 -11.42 -24.38 -19.15
CA GLU A 383 -10.56 -24.27 -20.33
C GLU A 383 -9.11 -24.72 -20.06
N GLN A 384 -8.73 -24.89 -18.78
CA GLN A 384 -7.40 -25.37 -18.39
C GLN A 384 -7.17 -26.86 -18.68
N SER A 385 -8.23 -27.64 -18.89
CA SER A 385 -8.16 -29.06 -19.28
C SER A 385 -7.95 -29.27 -20.79
N MET A 386 -8.21 -28.26 -21.63
CA MET A 386 -8.15 -28.36 -23.09
C MET A 386 -6.74 -28.28 -23.74
N PRO A 387 -5.68 -27.70 -23.14
CA PRO A 387 -4.35 -27.69 -23.76
C PRO A 387 -3.71 -29.09 -23.77
N VAL A 388 -3.96 -29.87 -22.72
CA VAL A 388 -3.43 -31.23 -22.57
C VAL A 388 -4.07 -32.16 -23.59
N GLU A 389 -5.37 -32.05 -23.83
CA GLU A 389 -6.07 -32.89 -24.81
C GLU A 389 -5.67 -32.59 -26.26
N LYS A 390 -5.34 -31.33 -26.58
CA LYS A 390 -4.79 -30.97 -27.91
C LYS A 390 -3.39 -31.55 -28.12
N SER A 391 -2.54 -31.58 -27.10
CA SER A 391 -1.22 -32.21 -27.18
C SER A 391 -1.32 -33.72 -27.34
N HIS A 392 -2.24 -34.38 -26.63
CA HIS A 392 -2.48 -35.81 -26.78
C HIS A 392 -3.08 -36.17 -28.15
N LYS A 393 -4.05 -35.40 -28.66
CA LYS A 393 -4.60 -35.60 -30.02
C LYS A 393 -3.56 -35.38 -31.11
N PHE A 394 -2.65 -34.41 -30.95
CA PHE A 394 -1.58 -34.18 -31.93
C PHE A 394 -0.54 -35.32 -31.93
N VAL A 395 -0.24 -35.89 -30.76
CA VAL A 395 0.67 -37.04 -30.60
C VAL A 395 0.01 -38.35 -31.07
N GLU A 396 -1.31 -38.49 -30.96
CA GLU A 396 -2.08 -39.66 -31.41
C GLU A 396 -2.36 -39.67 -32.92
N LEU A 397 -2.22 -38.53 -33.61
CA LEU A 397 -2.32 -38.41 -35.07
C LEU A 397 -0.99 -38.67 -35.80
N LEU A 398 0.13 -38.64 -35.09
CA LEU A 398 1.48 -38.93 -35.60
C LEU A 398 1.78 -40.42 -35.90
N PRO A 399 1.17 -41.45 -35.27
CA PRO A 399 1.45 -42.85 -35.59
C PRO A 399 0.78 -43.34 -36.88
N SER A 400 -0.12 -42.56 -37.49
CA SER A 400 -0.91 -43.02 -38.65
C SER A 400 -0.19 -42.88 -40.00
N LEU A 401 1.04 -42.36 -40.02
CA LEU A 401 1.79 -42.06 -41.24
C LEU A 401 3.07 -42.90 -41.44
N GLU A 402 3.41 -43.78 -40.50
CA GLU A 402 4.55 -44.69 -40.60
C GLU A 402 4.11 -46.15 -40.33
N SER A 403 3.53 -46.81 -41.32
CA SER A 403 3.57 -48.29 -41.39
C SER A 403 3.27 -48.79 -42.80
N GLY A 404 4.25 -48.62 -43.69
CA GLY A 404 4.43 -49.50 -44.85
C GLY A 404 5.75 -50.24 -44.69
N VAL A 405 5.74 -51.55 -44.97
CA VAL A 405 6.86 -52.52 -45.04
C VAL A 405 6.93 -53.55 -43.89
N ASP A 406 6.16 -54.62 -44.11
CA ASP A 406 6.53 -56.05 -44.21
C ASP A 406 6.98 -56.93 -43.00
N ASN A 407 6.12 -57.93 -42.77
CA ASN A 407 6.19 -59.30 -42.22
C ASN A 407 7.47 -59.86 -41.53
N SER A 408 7.30 -60.47 -40.34
CA SER A 408 7.15 -61.94 -40.18
C SER A 408 6.94 -62.41 -38.73
N GLU A 409 5.90 -63.24 -38.57
CA GLU A 409 5.74 -64.43 -37.71
C GLU A 409 5.61 -64.42 -36.16
N HIS A 410 4.57 -65.19 -35.76
CA HIS A 410 4.36 -66.00 -34.54
C HIS A 410 3.75 -65.38 -33.27
N PHE A 411 2.48 -65.75 -33.04
CA PHE A 411 1.70 -65.69 -31.78
C PHE A 411 1.73 -67.08 -31.11
N PRO A 412 1.53 -67.23 -29.77
CA PRO A 412 0.19 -67.06 -29.21
C PRO A 412 0.08 -66.41 -27.82
N GLN A 413 -1.17 -66.00 -27.57
CA GLN A 413 -1.72 -65.26 -26.44
C GLN A 413 -1.45 -65.89 -25.06
N ARG A 414 -1.25 -65.03 -24.04
CA ARG A 414 -1.50 -65.38 -22.64
C ARG A 414 -2.28 -64.28 -21.94
N LYS A 415 -3.57 -64.54 -21.68
CA LYS A 415 -4.43 -63.80 -20.76
C LYS A 415 -3.87 -63.91 -19.35
N TYR A 416 -3.61 -62.78 -18.68
CA TYR A 416 -3.67 -62.73 -17.22
C TYR A 416 -4.48 -61.51 -16.73
N ARG A 417 -5.53 -61.90 -16.03
CA ARG A 417 -6.52 -61.22 -15.21
C ARG A 417 -5.96 -60.04 -14.39
N CYS A 418 -6.67 -58.92 -14.44
CA CYS A 418 -6.54 -57.79 -13.52
C CYS A 418 -7.18 -58.18 -12.17
N GLU A 419 -6.41 -58.11 -11.10
CA GLU A 419 -6.91 -58.23 -9.72
C GLU A 419 -6.82 -56.87 -9.04
N VAL A 420 -7.97 -56.43 -8.52
CA VAL A 420 -8.15 -55.24 -7.70
C VAL A 420 -7.78 -55.60 -6.27
N VAL A 421 -6.82 -54.89 -5.68
CA VAL A 421 -6.64 -54.83 -4.22
C VAL A 421 -6.49 -53.36 -3.83
N GLY A 422 -7.47 -52.87 -3.08
CA GLY A 422 -7.38 -51.60 -2.36
C GLY A 422 -6.91 -51.82 -0.92
N ALA A 423 -6.02 -50.95 -0.44
CA ALA A 423 -5.83 -50.61 0.97
C ALA A 423 -5.06 -49.28 1.10
N GLN A 424 -5.48 -48.46 2.07
CA GLN A 424 -5.12 -47.05 2.35
C GLN A 424 -3.75 -46.81 3.04
N ALA A 425 -3.26 -45.56 2.90
CA ALA A 425 -2.45 -44.72 3.83
C ALA A 425 -1.05 -45.21 4.28
N CYS A 426 0.07 -44.44 4.36
CA CYS A 426 0.37 -43.00 4.58
C CYS A 426 1.82 -42.65 4.05
N PRO A 427 2.24 -41.35 3.99
CA PRO A 427 3.55 -40.84 3.49
C PRO A 427 4.63 -40.83 4.62
N PRO A 428 5.85 -40.17 4.57
CA PRO A 428 6.51 -39.27 3.58
C PRO A 428 8.03 -39.52 3.35
N VAL A 429 8.68 -38.90 2.33
CA VAL A 429 10.07 -38.38 2.44
C VAL A 429 10.26 -37.16 1.51
N ALA A 430 10.90 -36.14 2.07
CA ALA A 430 11.22 -34.83 1.52
C ALA A 430 12.25 -34.83 0.37
N TYR A 431 12.06 -33.91 -0.58
CA TYR A 431 13.18 -33.24 -1.25
C TYR A 431 12.90 -31.73 -1.27
N ALA A 432 13.41 -31.07 -0.23
CA ALA A 432 13.62 -29.63 -0.22
C ALA A 432 15.05 -29.34 -0.70
N SER A 433 15.22 -28.17 -1.31
CA SER A 433 16.49 -27.51 -1.67
C SER A 433 17.09 -27.82 -3.05
N VAL A 434 16.47 -27.26 -4.09
CA VAL A 434 17.24 -26.55 -5.13
C VAL A 434 16.46 -25.29 -5.52
N ALA A 435 16.94 -24.12 -5.08
CA ALA A 435 16.42 -22.83 -5.52
C ALA A 435 16.91 -22.52 -6.95
N PRO A 436 16.07 -22.04 -7.89
CA PRO A 436 16.49 -21.72 -9.24
C PRO A 436 16.90 -20.24 -9.32
N PHE A 437 18.05 -19.88 -8.77
CA PHE A 437 18.64 -18.54 -8.95
C PHE A 437 20.11 -18.64 -9.40
N PRO A 438 20.40 -18.76 -10.70
CA PRO A 438 21.76 -19.04 -11.18
C PRO A 438 22.70 -17.82 -11.26
N PHE A 439 22.44 -16.70 -10.56
CA PHE A 439 23.23 -15.46 -10.77
C PHE A 439 23.67 -14.69 -9.52
N LEU A 440 23.73 -15.32 -8.35
CA LEU A 440 24.42 -14.73 -7.19
C LEU A 440 25.87 -15.24 -7.14
N PRO A 441 26.90 -14.36 -7.12
CA PRO A 441 28.26 -14.82 -6.84
C PRO A 441 28.33 -15.33 -5.39
N ALA A 442 28.90 -16.51 -5.20
CA ALA A 442 29.08 -17.12 -3.88
C ALA A 442 29.95 -16.22 -2.98
N PRO A 443 29.63 -16.09 -1.67
CA PRO A 443 30.44 -15.30 -0.75
C PRO A 443 31.81 -15.96 -0.55
N ALA A 444 32.88 -15.21 -0.82
CA ALA A 444 34.25 -15.61 -0.51
C ALA A 444 34.50 -15.43 0.99
N TYR A 445 34.67 -16.54 1.71
CA TYR A 445 35.20 -16.51 3.07
C TYR A 445 36.73 -16.52 2.98
N VAL A 446 37.35 -15.41 3.39
CA VAL A 446 38.80 -15.35 3.62
C VAL A 446 39.07 -16.06 4.94
N SER A 447 39.79 -17.18 4.88
CA SER A 447 40.30 -17.90 6.04
C SER A 447 41.49 -17.14 6.64
N SER A 448 41.34 -16.69 7.88
CA SER A 448 42.44 -16.29 8.76
C SER A 448 43.07 -17.51 9.42
#